data_AF-A0A533SLJ0-F1
#
_entry.id   AF-A0A533SLJ0-F1
#
_cell.length_a   1.000
_cell.length_b   1.000
_cell.length_c   1.000
_cell.angle_alpha   90.00
_cell.angle_beta   90.00
_cell.angle_gamma   90.00
#
_symmetry.space_group_name_H-M   'P 1'
#
loop_
_entity.id
_entity.type
_entity.pdbx_description
1 polymer ?
#
loop_
_entity_poly.entity_id
_entity_poly.type
_entity_poly.pdbx_seq_one_letter_code
_entity_poly.pdbx_strand_id
1 'polypeptide(L)' 'MRLGIIGLPQSGKTTLFNALTRGTQPTGATGRIEVHTAVVDVPDPRVDRLTDMFKPKK' A
#
# COMPACT_ATOMS: atom_id res chain seq x y z
N MET A 1 3.91 -2.09 12.26
CA MET A 1 5.04 -2.51 11.39
C MET A 1 5.15 -1.55 10.22
N ARG A 2 6.35 -1.20 9.74
CA ARG A 2 6.55 -0.36 8.53
C ARG A 2 7.45 -1.11 7.55
N LEU A 3 7.09 -1.11 6.27
CA LEU A 3 7.86 -1.74 5.19
C LEU A 3 8.31 -0.66 4.19
N GLY A 4 9.54 -0.78 3.68
CA GLY A 4 10.09 0.15 2.69
C GLY A 4 10.25 -0.50 1.32
N ILE A 5 9.87 0.22 0.26
CA ILE A 5 10.12 -0.19 -1.13
C ILE A 5 11.44 0.46 -1.59
N ILE A 6 12.47 -0.36 -1.82
CA ILE A 6 13.82 0.09 -2.23
C ILE A 6 14.17 -0.37 -3.65
N GLY A 7 15.03 0.36 -4.35
CA GLY A 7 15.43 0.04 -5.72
C GLY A 7 16.04 1.23 -6.47
N LEU A 8 16.71 0.93 -7.59
CA LEU A 8 17.40 1.90 -8.43
C LEU A 8 16.46 2.99 -9.01
N PRO A 9 16.97 4.18 -9.39
CA PRO A 9 16.17 5.17 -10.11
C PRO A 9 15.43 4.54 -11.30
N GLN A 10 14.19 4.98 -11.56
CA GLN A 10 13.35 4.48 -12.65
C GLN A 10 12.98 2.97 -12.61
N SER A 11 13.27 2.24 -11.52
CA SER A 11 12.89 0.83 -11.35
C SER A 11 11.39 0.58 -11.08
N GLY A 12 10.52 1.58 -11.31
CA GLY A 12 9.07 1.44 -11.12
C GLY A 12 8.55 1.47 -9.67
N LYS A 13 9.35 1.90 -8.68
CA LYS A 13 8.96 1.94 -7.25
C LYS A 13 7.64 2.69 -7.00
N THR A 14 7.50 3.89 -7.58
CA THR A 14 6.30 4.71 -7.42
C THR A 14 5.08 4.07 -8.09
N THR A 15 5.28 3.36 -9.21
CA THR A 15 4.22 2.61 -9.88
C THR A 15 3.69 1.49 -9.00
N LEU A 16 4.57 0.71 -8.37
CA LEU A 16 4.18 -0.35 -7.44
C LEU A 16 3.49 0.23 -6.19
N PHE A 17 4.04 1.31 -5.63
CA PHE A 17 3.45 2.01 -4.49
C PHE A 17 2.02 2.46 -4.83
N ASN A 18 1.81 3.09 -5.98
CA ASN A 18 0.50 3.53 -6.44
C ASN A 18 -0.47 2.36 -6.63
N ALA A 19 0.00 1.23 -7.18
CA ALA A 19 -0.84 0.05 -7.37
C ALA A 19 -1.31 -0.54 -6.03
N LEU A 20 -0.41 -0.64 -5.04
CA LEU A 20 -0.75 -1.17 -3.71
C LEU A 20 -1.65 -0.22 -2.91
N THR A 21 -1.44 1.09 -3.05
CA THR A 21 -2.15 2.11 -2.28
C THR A 21 -3.38 2.67 -2.99
N ARG A 22 -3.60 2.26 -4.24
CA ARG A 22 -4.56 2.88 -5.18
C ARG A 22 -4.37 4.39 -5.32
N GLY A 23 -3.13 4.86 -5.14
CA GLY A 23 -2.74 6.27 -5.25
C GLY A 23 -2.44 6.69 -6.68
N THR A 24 -2.46 8.01 -6.92
CA THR A 24 -2.15 8.63 -8.22
C THR A 24 -0.88 9.49 -8.16
N GLN A 25 0.12 9.05 -7.38
CA GLN A 25 1.34 9.82 -7.18
C GLN A 25 2.12 9.93 -8.51
N PRO A 26 2.71 11.09 -8.84
CA PRO A 26 3.45 11.26 -10.09
C PRO A 26 4.59 10.25 -10.25
N THR A 27 4.60 9.53 -11.36
CA THR A 27 5.66 8.58 -11.72
C THR A 27 6.75 9.29 -12.54
N GLY A 28 7.87 9.66 -11.91
CA GLY A 28 8.99 10.30 -12.60
C GLY A 28 10.16 10.68 -11.69
N ALA A 29 11.36 10.86 -12.26
CA ALA A 29 12.54 11.32 -11.53
C ALA A 29 12.47 12.84 -11.34
N THR A 30 11.95 13.31 -10.21
CA THR A 30 11.82 14.75 -9.89
C THR A 30 13.09 15.36 -9.27
N GLY A 31 14.21 14.63 -9.25
CA GLY A 31 15.47 15.09 -8.64
C GLY A 31 15.42 15.29 -7.11
N ARG A 32 14.25 15.07 -6.48
CA ARG A 32 14.03 15.14 -5.03
C ARG A 32 13.64 13.77 -4.49
N ILE A 33 14.26 13.37 -3.39
CA ILE A 33 13.91 12.12 -2.69
C ILE A 33 12.70 12.43 -1.79
N GLU A 34 11.51 12.08 -2.26
CA GLU A 34 10.27 12.22 -1.50
C GLU A 34 9.88 10.85 -0.91
N VAL A 35 9.64 10.79 0.41
CA VAL A 35 9.28 9.54 1.10
C VAL A 35 7.77 9.46 1.23
N HIS A 36 7.15 8.57 0.44
CA HIS A 36 5.71 8.32 0.52
C HIS A 36 5.41 7.24 1.57
N THR A 37 4.44 7.50 2.44
CA THR A 37 3.93 6.53 3.42
C THR A 37 2.44 6.36 3.20
N ALA A 38 1.97 5.12 3.19
CA ALA A 38 0.55 4.77 3.11
C ALA A 38 0.27 3.52 3.94
N VAL A 39 -1.00 3.36 4.32
CA VAL A 39 -1.51 2.17 5.02
C VAL A 39 -2.47 1.47 4.07
N VAL A 40 -2.36 0.14 3.99
CA VAL A 40 -3.20 -0.68 3.13
C VAL A 40 -3.77 -1.80 4.00
N ASP A 41 -5.07 -2.04 3.87
CA ASP A 41 -5.74 -3.13 4.58
C ASP A 41 -5.32 -4.47 3.99
N VAL A 42 -5.03 -5.43 4.87
CA VAL A 42 -4.68 -6.79 4.48
C VAL A 42 -5.98 -7.57 4.26
N PRO A 43 -6.27 -8.02 3.02
CA PRO A 43 -7.45 -8.83 2.76
C PRO A 43 -7.28 -10.20 3.41
N ASP A 44 -8.11 -10.53 4.41
CA ASP A 44 -8.11 -11.83 5.07
C ASP A 44 -9.52 -12.45 5.07
N PRO A 45 -9.78 -13.48 4.23
CA PRO A 45 -11.10 -14.11 4.13
C PRO A 45 -11.53 -14.81 5.42
N ARG A 46 -10.60 -15.06 6.36
CA ARG A 46 -10.94 -15.63 7.68
C ARG A 46 -11.60 -14.60 8.56
N VAL A 47 -11.16 -13.34 8.48
CA VAL A 47 -11.78 -12.25 9.22
C VAL A 47 -13.20 -12.06 8.73
N ASP A 48 -13.41 -12.04 7.41
CA ASP A 48 -14.74 -11.92 6.81
C ASP A 48 -15.71 -13.01 7.30
N ARG A 49 -15.26 -14.29 7.29
CA ARG A 49 -16.07 -15.41 7.80
C ARG A 49 -16.43 -15.27 9.27
N LEU A 50 -15.48 -14.84 10.10
CA LEU A 50 -15.72 -14.64 11.53
C LEU A 50 -16.69 -13.47 11.77
N THR A 51 -16.58 -12.39 11.00
CA THR A 51 -17.52 -11.27 11.05
C THR A 51 -18.94 -11.72 10.71
N ASP A 52 -19.12 -12.56 9.68
CA ASP A 52 -20.44 -13.09 9.30
C ASP A 52 -21.03 -14.03 10.37
N MET A 53 -20.20 -14.87 10.98
CA MET A 53 -20.63 -15.83 12.01
C MET A 53 -21.06 -15.15 13.32
N PHE A 54 -20.27 -14.17 13.78
CA PHE A 54 -20.43 -13.62 15.13
C PHE A 54 -21.10 -12.24 15.17
N LYS A 55 -21.23 -11.56 14.02
CA LYS A 55 -21.79 -10.20 13.90
C LYS A 55 -21.32 -9.26 15.02
N PRO A 56 -20.00 -9.12 15.23
CA PRO A 56 -19.48 -8.29 16.32
C PRO A 56 -19.89 -6.83 16.13
N LYS A 57 -20.07 -6.10 17.24
CA LYS A 57 -20.18 -4.64 17.18
C LYS A 57 -18.81 -4.07 16.79
N LYS A 58 -18.82 -3.09 15.88
CA LYS A 58 -17.63 -2.33 15.49
C LYS A 58 -16.99 -1.64 16.69
#